data_AF-A0A7X6W0A0-F1
#
_entry.id   AF-A0A7X6W0A0-F1
#
_cell.length_a   1.000
_cell.length_b   1.000
_cell.length_c   1.000
_cell.angle_alpha   90.00
_cell.angle_beta   90.00
_cell.angle_gamma   90.00
#
_symmetry.space_group_name_H-M   'P 1'
#
loop_
_entity.id
_entity.type
_entity.pdbx_description
1 polymer ?
#
loop_
_entity_poly.entity_id
_entity_poly.type
_entity_poly.pdbx_seq_one_letter_code
_entity_poly.pdbx_strand_id
1 'polypeptide(L)'
;MENRINAHEYAALRDALHDRLLDWMNRTRDPFRGYYWERRPWRTDAREATWAYTGYTRQRENEEYEPRQLDYDTGLEMVEAHRIKKL
;
A
#
# COMPACT_ATOMS: atom_id res chain seq x y z
N MET A 1 -22.36 -1.25 -21.70
CA MET A 1 -21.43 -0.88 -20.61
C MET A 1 -20.57 0.25 -21.10
N GLU A 2 -20.41 1.32 -20.32
CA GLU A 2 -19.61 2.49 -20.69
C GLU A 2 -18.52 2.72 -19.62
N ASN A 3 -17.25 2.76 -20.04
CA ASN A 3 -16.12 2.96 -19.13
C ASN A 3 -15.78 4.45 -19.02
N ARG A 4 -15.88 5.02 -17.81
CA ARG A 4 -15.64 6.45 -17.54
C ARG A 4 -14.31 6.73 -16.82
N ILE A 5 -13.35 5.80 -16.81
CA ILE A 5 -12.11 5.93 -16.04
C ILE A 5 -11.26 7.17 -16.40
N ASN A 6 -11.32 7.62 -17.67
CA ASN A 6 -10.57 8.79 -18.15
C ASN A 6 -11.41 10.08 -18.20
N ALA A 7 -12.68 10.04 -17.80
CA ALA A 7 -13.55 11.21 -17.86
C ALA A 7 -13.16 12.22 -16.77
N HIS A 8 -12.78 13.45 -17.18
CA HIS A 8 -12.29 14.49 -16.29
C HIS A 8 -13.33 14.92 -15.23
N GLU A 9 -14.61 14.90 -15.58
CA GLU A 9 -15.72 15.22 -14.66
C GLU A 9 -15.79 14.31 -13.43
N TYR A 10 -15.22 13.10 -13.49
CA TYR A 10 -15.17 12.14 -12.38
C TYR A 10 -13.78 12.02 -11.76
N ALA A 11 -12.81 12.87 -12.13
CA ALA A 11 -11.43 12.75 -11.67
C ALA A 11 -11.35 12.69 -10.13
N ALA A 12 -11.97 13.64 -9.43
CA ALA A 12 -11.95 13.69 -7.96
C ALA A 12 -12.54 12.44 -7.30
N LEU A 13 -13.66 11.91 -7.83
CA LEU A 13 -14.29 10.71 -7.29
C LEU A 13 -13.44 9.46 -7.55
N ARG A 14 -12.93 9.30 -8.78
CA ARG A 14 -12.04 8.20 -9.16
C ARG A 14 -10.81 8.17 -8.27
N ASP A 15 -10.23 9.34 -8.07
CA ASP A 15 -9.02 9.56 -7.29
C ASP A 15 -9.23 9.21 -5.81
N ALA A 16 -10.35 9.65 -5.21
CA ALA A 16 -10.72 9.28 -3.84
C ALA A 16 -11.00 7.77 -3.68
N LEU A 17 -11.61 7.12 -4.68
CA LEU A 17 -11.79 5.67 -4.68
C LEU A 17 -10.46 4.94 -4.79
N HIS A 18 -9.54 5.47 -5.60
CA HIS A 18 -8.19 4.94 -5.74
C HIS A 18 -7.42 5.03 -4.43
N ASP A 19 -7.50 6.15 -3.72
CA ASP A 19 -6.86 6.31 -2.40
C ASP A 19 -7.35 5.27 -1.39
N ARG A 20 -8.65 5.00 -1.36
CA ARG A 20 -9.23 3.95 -0.50
C ARG A 20 -8.72 2.56 -0.88
N LEU A 21 -8.55 2.29 -2.17
CA LEU A 21 -7.99 1.02 -2.64
C LEU A 21 -6.52 0.88 -2.21
N LEU A 22 -5.70 1.91 -2.40
CA LEU A 22 -4.29 1.91 -2.01
C LEU A 22 -4.12 1.76 -0.49
N ASP A 23 -4.97 2.43 0.29
CA ASP A 23 -5.03 2.27 1.74
C ASP A 23 -5.42 0.85 2.13
N TRP A 24 -6.42 0.26 1.46
CA TRP A 24 -6.80 -1.13 1.67
C TRP A 24 -5.63 -2.09 1.38
N MET A 25 -4.87 -1.87 0.31
CA MET A 25 -3.67 -2.67 0.00
C MET A 25 -2.58 -2.54 1.08
N ASN A 26 -2.45 -1.38 1.72
CA ASN A 26 -1.55 -1.24 2.86
C ASN A 26 -2.05 -2.08 4.05
N ARG A 27 -3.34 -1.92 4.41
CA ARG A 27 -4.00 -2.61 5.53
C ARG A 27 -3.97 -4.13 5.43
N THR A 28 -4.31 -4.66 4.26
CA THR A 28 -4.31 -6.11 4.03
C THR A 28 -2.94 -6.69 3.77
N ARG A 29 -1.91 -5.83 3.65
CA ARG A 29 -0.54 -6.22 3.32
C ARG A 29 -0.45 -6.93 1.97
N ASP A 30 -1.14 -6.37 0.97
CA ASP A 30 -1.23 -6.93 -0.37
C ASP A 30 0.18 -7.21 -0.95
N PRO A 31 0.48 -8.45 -1.37
CA PRO A 31 1.80 -8.83 -1.89
C PRO A 31 2.15 -8.10 -3.20
N PHE A 32 1.14 -7.66 -3.94
CA PHE A 32 1.28 -6.89 -5.18
C PHE A 32 1.23 -5.38 -4.97
N ARG A 33 1.15 -4.86 -3.73
CA ARG A 33 1.21 -3.38 -3.56
C ARG A 33 2.55 -2.83 -4.05
N GLY A 34 2.51 -1.63 -4.63
CA GLY A 34 3.69 -0.91 -5.09
C GLY A 34 3.33 0.44 -5.71
N TYR A 35 4.32 1.30 -5.92
CA TYR A 35 4.11 2.67 -6.44
C TYR A 35 3.40 2.69 -7.81
N TYR A 36 3.57 1.63 -8.62
CA TYR A 36 2.99 1.55 -9.94
C TYR A 36 1.45 1.49 -9.92
N TRP A 37 0.85 1.02 -8.81
CA TRP A 37 -0.60 1.06 -8.65
C TRP A 37 -1.11 2.49 -8.54
N GLU A 38 -0.44 3.34 -7.76
CA GLU A 38 -0.79 4.76 -7.62
C GLU A 38 -0.56 5.54 -8.92
N ARG A 39 0.55 5.24 -9.63
CA ARG A 39 0.98 5.94 -10.84
C ARG A 39 0.25 5.49 -12.11
N ARG A 40 -1.09 5.54 -12.08
CA ARG A 40 -1.92 5.34 -13.29
C ARG A 40 -1.80 6.53 -14.23
N PRO A 41 -1.92 6.35 -15.56
CA PRO A 41 -1.83 7.45 -16.52
C PRO A 41 -2.79 8.63 -16.25
N TRP A 42 -3.91 8.37 -15.57
CA TRP A 42 -4.91 9.36 -15.23
C TRP A 42 -4.74 10.00 -13.84
N ARG A 43 -3.79 9.54 -13.01
CA ARG A 43 -3.54 10.05 -11.65
C ARG A 43 -2.41 11.07 -11.70
N THR A 44 -2.78 12.35 -11.79
CA THR A 44 -1.84 13.46 -12.04
C THR A 44 -1.04 13.88 -10.82
N ASP A 45 -1.50 13.51 -9.62
CA ASP A 45 -0.95 13.86 -8.30
C ASP A 45 -0.30 12.65 -7.61
N ALA A 46 -0.03 11.57 -8.34
CA ALA A 46 0.59 10.37 -7.78
C ALA A 46 1.98 10.68 -7.18
N ARG A 47 2.25 10.11 -6.01
CA ARG A 47 3.57 10.21 -5.34
C ARG A 47 4.71 9.73 -6.25
N GLU A 48 5.91 10.24 -5.97
CA GLU A 48 7.13 9.81 -6.64
C GLU A 48 7.36 8.30 -6.50
N ALA A 49 7.89 7.70 -7.56
CA ALA A 49 8.31 6.32 -7.53
C ALA A 49 9.58 6.20 -6.68
N THR A 50 9.41 5.72 -5.45
CA THR A 50 10.52 5.46 -4.53
C THR A 50 10.54 3.98 -4.16
N TRP A 51 11.73 3.50 -3.76
CA TRP A 51 11.88 2.13 -3.24
C TRP A 51 10.97 1.88 -2.02
N ALA A 52 10.88 2.86 -1.13
CA ALA A 52 10.08 2.77 0.09
C ALA A 52 8.56 2.90 -0.16
N TYR A 53 8.16 3.67 -1.19
CA TYR A 53 6.77 3.99 -1.51
C TYR A 53 6.00 4.47 -0.26
N THR A 54 4.94 3.78 0.17
CA THR A 54 4.14 4.12 1.36
C THR A 54 4.81 3.74 2.69
N GLY A 55 5.97 3.08 2.66
CA GLY A 55 6.76 2.74 3.84
C GLY A 55 6.18 1.63 4.72
N TYR A 56 5.04 1.03 4.36
CA TYR A 56 4.43 -0.03 5.15
C TYR A 56 5.24 -1.34 5.11
N THR A 57 5.18 -2.11 6.19
CA THR A 57 5.71 -3.49 6.28
C THR A 57 4.77 -4.50 5.61
N ARG A 58 5.28 -5.70 5.30
CA ARG A 58 4.50 -6.86 4.80
C ARG A 58 4.64 -8.09 5.68
N GLN A 59 5.08 -7.90 6.92
CA GLN A 59 5.15 -9.00 7.88
C GLN A 59 3.74 -9.49 8.21
N ARG A 60 3.62 -10.76 8.61
CA ARG A 60 2.35 -11.42 8.89
C ARG A 60 2.01 -11.30 10.38
N GLU A 61 0.72 -11.45 10.69
CA GLU A 61 0.34 -11.73 12.07
C GLU A 61 0.94 -13.08 12.49
N ASN A 62 1.20 -13.26 13.78
CA ASN A 62 1.74 -14.52 14.27
C ASN A 62 0.71 -15.64 14.11
N GLU A 63 1.11 -16.71 13.44
CA GLU A 63 0.35 -17.96 13.34
C GLU A 63 0.81 -18.88 14.50
N GLU A 64 -0.13 -19.62 15.09
CA GLU A 64 0.04 -20.36 16.37
C GLU A 64 1.29 -21.25 16.45
N TYR A 65 1.80 -21.72 15.32
CA TYR A 65 2.90 -22.69 15.23
C TYR A 65 4.22 -22.08 14.72
N GLU A 66 4.24 -20.81 14.34
CA GLU A 66 5.44 -20.15 13.83
C GLU A 66 5.99 -19.12 14.83
N PRO A 67 7.32 -19.03 15.00
CA PRO A 67 7.93 -17.92 15.75
C PRO A 67 7.53 -16.56 15.15
N ARG A 68 7.46 -15.54 16.00
CA ARG A 68 7.15 -14.19 15.53
C ARG A 68 8.26 -13.67 14.62
N GLN A 69 7.88 -13.02 13.52
CA GLN A 69 8.87 -12.56 12.54
C GLN A 69 9.74 -11.44 13.13
N LEU A 70 11.02 -11.42 12.79
CA LEU A 70 11.93 -10.35 13.19
C LEU A 70 11.78 -9.15 12.25
N ASP A 71 11.80 -7.95 12.81
CA ASP A 71 11.96 -6.71 12.06
C ASP A 71 13.33 -6.68 11.39
N TYR A 72 13.34 -6.43 10.08
CA TYR A 72 14.55 -6.53 9.26
C TYR A 72 15.62 -5.51 9.65
N ASP A 73 15.24 -4.33 10.14
CA ASP A 73 16.19 -3.26 10.45
C ASP A 73 16.81 -3.41 11.83
N THR A 74 16.03 -3.91 12.79
CA THR A 74 16.43 -3.98 14.21
C THR A 74 16.85 -5.37 14.65
N GLY A 75 16.43 -6.42 13.94
CA GLY A 75 16.61 -7.82 14.36
C GLY A 75 15.78 -8.23 15.57
N LEU A 76 14.88 -7.37 16.07
CA LEU A 76 13.98 -7.65 17.19
C LEU A 76 12.66 -8.24 16.70
N GLU A 77 11.94 -8.95 17.57
CA GLU A 77 10.60 -9.44 17.26
C GLU A 77 9.65 -8.29 16.92
N MET A 78 8.87 -8.46 15.86
CA MET A 78 7.89 -7.48 15.44
C MET A 78 6.72 -7.37 16.44
N VAL A 79 6.22 -6.15 16.64
CA VAL A 79 5.05 -5.92 17.51
C VAL A 79 3.74 -5.97 16.73
N GLU A 80 3.63 -5.29 15.59
CA GLU A 80 2.38 -5.20 14.80
C GLU A 80 2.63 -5.42 13.31
N ALA A 81 1.86 -6.26 12.63
CA ALA A 81 2.09 -6.56 11.22
C ALA A 81 1.75 -5.41 10.26
N HIS A 82 0.75 -4.60 10.60
CA HIS A 82 0.39 -3.40 9.85
C HIS A 82 1.03 -2.16 10.48
N ARG A 83 2.25 -1.84 10.07
CA ARG A 83 2.96 -0.65 10.54
C ARG A 83 3.80 -0.02 9.44
N ILE A 84 4.20 1.23 9.66
CA ILE A 84 5.20 1.92 8.85
C ILE A 84 6.58 1.55 9.39
N LYS A 85 7.53 1.33 8.48
CA LYS A 85 8.95 1.18 8.82
C LYS A 85 9.42 2.50 9.43
N LYS A 86 9.89 2.48 10.69
CA LYS A 86 10.55 3.67 11.25
C LYS A 86 11.81 3.90 10.42
N LEU A 87 11.89 5.06 9.76
CA LEU A 87 13.12 5.51 9.09
C LEU A 87 14.19 5.83 10.15
#